data_AF-F0UDW4-F1
#
_entry.id   AF-F0UDW4-F1
#
_cell.length_a   1.000
_cell.length_b   1.000
_cell.length_c   1.000
_cell.angle_alpha   90.00
_cell.angle_beta   90.00
_cell.angle_gamma   90.00
#
_symmetry.space_group_name_H-M   'P 1'
#
loop_
_entity.id
_entity.type
_entity.pdbx_description
1 polymer ?
#
loop_
_entity_poly.entity_id
_entity_poly.type
_entity_poly.pdbx_seq_one_letter_code
_entity_poly.pdbx_strand_id
1 'polypeptide(L)'
;MAYELKSKGNERFKDGDFAGAEDFYSQAIQKNPNDPSFFNNRALVRIKLEQWEGAEHDARIAIDLFGPKNSTAIKSNYYLSQALLGLQRPAEALDVALAAYKASIETKNPNAEPLSRIILRAKQAIWAASETTRLRNQDETLRKWEELLQADYEKELSELRASLAVGEIGQIGFEEDKKDLLDEMQRRLGIMRNMFAASKGADMKERVVPDYLIDSISFEIMHDPVVTPSGHSFERTSLLKHMQHSPFDPITRVPMTIHDIRPNYALKAACDDFLTKNGWAVDW
;
A
#
# COMPACT_ATOMS: atom_id res chain seq x y z
N MET A 1 -42.49 1.77 4.27
CA MET A 1 -41.97 0.41 4.48
C MET A 1 -40.45 0.30 4.26
N ALA A 2 -39.91 0.37 3.03
CA ALA A 2 -38.45 0.24 2.81
C ALA A 2 -37.60 1.34 3.48
N TYR A 3 -38.04 2.61 3.40
CA TYR A 3 -37.34 3.72 4.06
C TYR A 3 -37.43 3.69 5.59
N GLU A 4 -38.46 3.07 6.14
CA GLU A 4 -38.60 2.87 7.59
C GLU A 4 -37.60 1.82 8.08
N LEU A 5 -37.42 0.74 7.33
CA LEU A 5 -36.38 -0.27 7.59
C LEU A 5 -34.98 0.36 7.53
N LYS A 6 -34.72 1.24 6.53
CA LYS A 6 -33.47 2.02 6.51
C LYS A 6 -33.31 2.87 7.78
N SER A 7 -34.36 3.52 8.26
CA SER A 7 -34.29 4.33 9.49
C SER A 7 -33.92 3.47 10.71
N LYS A 8 -34.57 2.31 10.86
CA LYS A 8 -34.26 1.33 11.92
C LYS A 8 -32.82 0.82 11.82
N GLY A 9 -32.34 0.54 10.60
CA GLY A 9 -30.94 0.19 10.35
C GLY A 9 -29.96 1.31 10.74
N ASN A 10 -30.30 2.58 10.46
CA ASN A 10 -29.50 3.73 10.88
C ASN A 10 -29.47 3.89 12.41
N GLU A 11 -30.57 3.59 13.11
CA GLU A 11 -30.63 3.60 14.58
C GLU A 11 -29.71 2.52 15.15
N ARG A 12 -29.85 1.26 14.71
CA ARG A 12 -28.96 0.17 15.12
C ARG A 12 -27.49 0.44 14.83
N PHE A 13 -27.19 1.06 13.69
CA PHE A 13 -25.83 1.48 13.35
C PHE A 13 -25.27 2.49 14.35
N LYS A 14 -26.08 3.47 14.79
CA LYS A 14 -25.68 4.46 15.80
C LYS A 14 -25.48 3.82 17.17
N ASP A 15 -26.27 2.80 17.49
CA ASP A 15 -26.17 2.04 18.73
C ASP A 15 -24.96 1.07 18.74
N GLY A 16 -24.24 0.96 17.63
CA GLY A 16 -23.11 0.02 17.47
C GLY A 16 -23.54 -1.42 17.17
N ASP A 17 -24.84 -1.68 17.05
CA ASP A 17 -25.41 -2.97 16.65
C ASP A 17 -25.33 -3.13 15.11
N PHE A 18 -24.13 -3.43 14.63
CA PHE A 18 -23.86 -3.58 13.20
C PHE A 18 -24.58 -4.79 12.59
N ALA A 19 -24.67 -5.91 13.31
CA ALA A 19 -25.39 -7.10 12.84
C ALA A 19 -26.90 -6.83 12.69
N GLY A 20 -27.52 -6.16 13.68
CA GLY A 20 -28.91 -5.73 13.60
C GLY A 20 -29.14 -4.71 12.47
N ALA A 21 -28.19 -3.80 12.25
CA ALA A 21 -28.26 -2.85 11.14
C ALA A 21 -28.21 -3.56 9.77
N GLU A 22 -27.37 -4.58 9.61
CA GLU A 22 -27.28 -5.37 8.38
C GLU A 22 -28.62 -6.04 8.03
N ASP A 23 -29.28 -6.63 9.02
CA ASP A 23 -30.58 -7.29 8.82
C ASP A 23 -31.63 -6.29 8.32
N PHE A 24 -31.76 -5.14 8.98
CA PHE A 24 -32.71 -4.11 8.55
C PHE A 24 -32.41 -3.56 7.14
N TYR A 25 -31.14 -3.35 6.77
CA TYR A 25 -30.80 -2.94 5.41
C TYR A 25 -31.07 -4.05 4.38
N SER A 26 -30.83 -5.30 4.74
CA SER A 26 -31.14 -6.46 3.88
C SER A 26 -32.63 -6.58 3.63
N GLN A 27 -33.47 -6.39 4.66
CA GLN A 27 -34.93 -6.31 4.50
C GLN A 27 -35.33 -5.10 3.63
N ALA A 28 -34.67 -3.95 3.77
CA ALA A 28 -34.94 -2.78 2.93
C ALA A 28 -34.66 -3.06 1.44
N ILE A 29 -33.54 -3.74 1.14
CA ILE A 29 -33.16 -4.16 -0.21
C ILE A 29 -34.19 -5.12 -0.80
N GLN A 30 -34.66 -6.10 -0.03
CA GLN A 30 -35.71 -7.02 -0.49
C GLN A 30 -37.01 -6.29 -0.86
N LYS A 31 -37.34 -5.19 -0.17
CA LYS A 31 -38.53 -4.39 -0.46
C LYS A 31 -38.36 -3.44 -1.64
N ASN A 32 -37.17 -2.91 -1.84
CA ASN A 32 -36.85 -2.07 -3.00
C ASN A 32 -35.36 -2.23 -3.38
N PRO A 33 -35.04 -3.12 -4.34
CA PRO A 33 -33.68 -3.43 -4.72
C PRO A 33 -33.04 -2.39 -5.67
N ASN A 34 -33.78 -1.36 -6.06
CA ASN A 34 -33.30 -0.34 -7.00
C ASN A 34 -32.82 0.94 -6.31
N ASP A 35 -32.89 1.02 -4.97
CA ASP A 35 -32.39 2.17 -4.22
C ASP A 35 -30.93 1.92 -3.77
N PRO A 36 -29.95 2.65 -4.34
CA PRO A 36 -28.54 2.45 -4.02
C PRO A 36 -28.18 2.81 -2.57
N SER A 37 -29.00 3.62 -1.88
CA SER A 37 -28.70 4.03 -0.51
C SER A 37 -28.70 2.87 0.48
N PHE A 38 -29.50 1.82 0.23
CA PHE A 38 -29.54 0.65 1.10
C PHE A 38 -28.27 -0.20 0.96
N PHE A 39 -27.80 -0.42 -0.28
CA PHE A 39 -26.53 -1.11 -0.54
C PHE A 39 -25.36 -0.33 0.02
N ASN A 40 -25.31 0.99 -0.18
CA ASN A 40 -24.23 1.81 0.35
C ASN A 40 -24.18 1.80 1.90
N ASN A 41 -25.33 1.82 2.57
CA ASN A 41 -25.38 1.72 4.02
C ASN A 41 -25.01 0.32 4.53
N ARG A 42 -25.43 -0.74 3.84
CA ARG A 42 -25.04 -2.12 4.17
C ARG A 42 -23.56 -2.38 3.92
N ALA A 43 -22.98 -1.82 2.84
CA ALA A 43 -21.55 -1.88 2.56
C ALA A 43 -20.73 -1.29 3.74
N LEU A 44 -21.14 -0.13 4.27
CA LEU A 44 -20.50 0.46 5.45
C LEU A 44 -20.59 -0.46 6.67
N VAL A 45 -21.76 -1.04 6.94
CA VAL A 45 -21.94 -2.01 8.04
C VAL A 45 -21.00 -3.19 7.88
N ARG A 46 -20.92 -3.75 6.68
CA ARG A 46 -20.06 -4.90 6.37
C ARG A 46 -18.59 -4.57 6.51
N ILE A 47 -18.16 -3.37 6.15
CA ILE A 47 -16.80 -2.87 6.45
C ILE A 47 -16.55 -2.85 7.96
N LYS A 48 -17.52 -2.41 8.78
CA LYS A 48 -17.38 -2.42 10.25
C LYS A 48 -17.35 -3.82 10.86
N LEU A 49 -17.92 -4.79 10.16
CA LEU A 49 -17.89 -6.21 10.52
C LEU A 49 -16.72 -6.97 9.87
N GLU A 50 -15.84 -6.29 9.14
CA GLU A 50 -14.74 -6.89 8.36
C GLU A 50 -15.19 -7.95 7.34
N GLN A 51 -16.43 -7.85 6.88
CA GLN A 51 -17.01 -8.70 5.83
C GLN A 51 -16.71 -8.11 4.45
N TRP A 52 -15.46 -8.21 4.02
CA TRP A 52 -14.95 -7.48 2.87
C TRP A 52 -15.58 -7.88 1.53
N GLU A 53 -15.84 -9.17 1.30
CA GLU A 53 -16.48 -9.67 0.07
C GLU A 53 -17.91 -9.14 -0.06
N GLY A 54 -18.66 -9.14 1.04
CA GLY A 54 -20.02 -8.60 1.08
C GLY A 54 -20.05 -7.08 0.91
N ALA A 55 -19.06 -6.38 1.46
CA ALA A 55 -18.90 -4.94 1.28
C ALA A 55 -18.54 -4.58 -0.16
N GLU A 56 -17.63 -5.33 -0.79
CA GLU A 56 -17.26 -5.16 -2.20
C GLU A 56 -18.51 -5.31 -3.08
N HIS A 57 -19.27 -6.40 -2.89
CA HIS A 57 -20.47 -6.68 -3.66
C HIS A 57 -21.50 -5.54 -3.56
N ASP A 58 -21.82 -5.10 -2.34
CA ASP A 58 -22.77 -4.02 -2.12
C ASP A 58 -22.28 -2.67 -2.67
N ALA A 59 -20.99 -2.37 -2.51
CA ALA A 59 -20.42 -1.13 -3.01
C ALA A 59 -20.49 -1.06 -4.54
N ARG A 60 -20.19 -2.16 -5.24
CA ARG A 60 -20.31 -2.24 -6.71
C ARG A 60 -21.74 -2.04 -7.18
N ILE A 61 -22.71 -2.73 -6.57
CA ILE A 61 -24.13 -2.54 -6.89
C ILE A 61 -24.55 -1.08 -6.65
N ALA A 62 -24.13 -0.48 -5.54
CA ALA A 62 -24.44 0.92 -5.25
C ALA A 62 -23.85 1.87 -6.32
N ILE A 63 -22.62 1.63 -6.78
CA ILE A 63 -21.98 2.42 -7.85
C ILE A 63 -22.79 2.31 -9.14
N ASP A 64 -23.16 1.09 -9.54
CA ASP A 64 -23.93 0.83 -10.76
C ASP A 64 -25.30 1.52 -10.73
N LEU A 65 -26.00 1.44 -9.59
CA LEU A 65 -27.32 2.04 -9.41
C LEU A 65 -27.26 3.58 -9.27
N PHE A 66 -26.23 4.15 -8.65
CA PHE A 66 -26.07 5.61 -8.56
C PHE A 66 -25.73 6.24 -9.92
N GLY A 67 -25.04 5.49 -10.79
CA GLY A 67 -24.56 5.94 -12.08
C GLY A 67 -23.24 6.73 -12.01
N PRO A 68 -22.49 6.80 -13.13
CA PRO A 68 -21.10 7.25 -13.16
C PRO A 68 -20.88 8.75 -12.87
N LYS A 69 -21.94 9.57 -12.89
CA LYS A 69 -21.85 11.03 -12.70
C LYS A 69 -22.37 11.51 -11.34
N ASN A 70 -22.76 10.59 -10.46
CA ASN A 70 -23.37 10.96 -9.20
C ASN A 70 -22.32 11.17 -8.11
N SER A 71 -22.29 12.35 -7.48
CA SER A 71 -21.39 12.63 -6.35
C SER A 71 -21.60 11.67 -5.17
N THR A 72 -22.78 11.04 -5.08
CA THR A 72 -23.08 10.01 -4.07
C THR A 72 -22.32 8.70 -4.32
N ALA A 73 -21.98 8.39 -5.58
CA ALA A 73 -21.19 7.22 -5.93
C ALA A 73 -19.74 7.32 -5.42
N ILE A 74 -19.22 8.52 -5.15
CA ILE A 74 -17.87 8.72 -4.58
C ILE A 74 -17.77 8.02 -3.22
N LYS A 75 -18.84 8.07 -2.42
CA LYS A 75 -18.90 7.39 -1.12
C LYS A 75 -18.88 5.86 -1.27
N SER A 76 -19.62 5.34 -2.25
CA SER A 76 -19.58 3.91 -2.58
C SER A 76 -18.21 3.47 -3.08
N ASN A 77 -17.53 4.28 -3.92
CA ASN A 77 -16.17 4.00 -4.36
C ASN A 77 -15.17 4.02 -3.20
N TYR A 78 -15.32 4.94 -2.24
CA TYR A 78 -14.52 4.95 -1.01
C TYR A 78 -14.70 3.66 -0.20
N TYR A 79 -15.92 3.12 -0.12
CA TYR A 79 -16.18 1.83 0.53
C TYR A 79 -15.62 0.66 -0.28
N LEU A 80 -15.76 0.69 -1.60
CA LEU A 80 -15.17 -0.31 -2.49
C LEU A 80 -13.65 -0.37 -2.32
N SER A 81 -12.95 0.77 -2.33
CA SER A 81 -11.50 0.79 -2.14
C SER A 81 -11.08 0.27 -0.77
N GLN A 82 -11.85 0.54 0.29
CA GLN A 82 -11.60 -0.07 1.62
C GLN A 82 -11.77 -1.58 1.59
N ALA A 83 -12.85 -2.07 1.00
CA ALA A 83 -13.10 -3.50 0.88
C ALA A 83 -12.00 -4.21 0.08
N LEU A 84 -11.57 -3.61 -1.04
CA LEU A 84 -10.48 -4.14 -1.87
C LEU A 84 -9.14 -4.18 -1.11
N LEU A 85 -8.84 -3.21 -0.24
CA LEU A 85 -7.68 -3.27 0.63
C LEU A 85 -7.80 -4.43 1.65
N GLY A 86 -8.97 -4.61 2.25
CA GLY A 86 -9.24 -5.74 3.15
C GLY A 86 -9.10 -7.12 2.46
N LEU A 87 -9.45 -7.19 1.18
CA LEU A 87 -9.30 -8.38 0.32
C LEU A 87 -7.88 -8.56 -0.24
N GLN A 88 -6.91 -7.74 0.17
CA GLN A 88 -5.54 -7.77 -0.34
C GLN A 88 -5.44 -7.58 -1.88
N ARG A 89 -6.34 -6.75 -2.45
CA ARG A 89 -6.33 -6.33 -3.87
C ARG A 89 -5.95 -4.85 -4.02
N PRO A 90 -4.73 -4.44 -3.62
CA PRO A 90 -4.39 -3.02 -3.49
C PRO A 90 -4.23 -2.28 -4.83
N ALA A 91 -3.85 -2.98 -5.91
CA ALA A 91 -3.76 -2.37 -7.24
C ALA A 91 -5.13 -1.86 -7.72
N GLU A 92 -6.16 -2.70 -7.61
CA GLU A 92 -7.52 -2.31 -7.96
C GLU A 92 -8.09 -1.26 -6.99
N ALA A 93 -7.78 -1.38 -5.70
CA ALA A 93 -8.16 -0.38 -4.72
C ALA A 93 -7.60 1.01 -5.08
N LEU A 94 -6.35 1.06 -5.54
CA LEU A 94 -5.68 2.29 -5.98
C LEU A 94 -6.37 2.91 -7.19
N ASP A 95 -6.67 2.11 -8.21
CA ASP A 95 -7.35 2.60 -9.43
C ASP A 95 -8.72 3.21 -9.11
N VAL A 96 -9.53 2.49 -8.32
CA VAL A 96 -10.86 2.96 -7.87
C VAL A 96 -10.72 4.23 -7.03
N ALA A 97 -9.74 4.27 -6.11
CA ALA A 97 -9.55 5.40 -5.22
C ALA A 97 -9.07 6.65 -5.99
N LEU A 98 -8.17 6.52 -6.95
CA LEU A 98 -7.70 7.63 -7.78
C LEU A 98 -8.83 8.23 -8.64
N ALA A 99 -9.65 7.38 -9.26
CA ALA A 99 -10.79 7.82 -10.04
C ALA A 99 -11.81 8.57 -9.17
N ALA A 100 -12.14 8.00 -8.00
CA ALA A 100 -13.06 8.62 -7.04
C ALA A 100 -12.49 9.92 -6.45
N TYR A 101 -11.19 9.95 -6.15
CA TYR A 101 -10.50 11.12 -5.62
C TYR A 101 -10.56 12.29 -6.62
N LYS A 102 -10.27 12.04 -7.90
CA LYS A 102 -10.39 13.07 -8.94
C LYS A 102 -11.81 13.65 -9.00
N ALA A 103 -12.83 12.79 -9.03
CA ALA A 103 -14.23 13.22 -9.01
C ALA A 103 -14.59 13.98 -7.71
N SER A 104 -13.99 13.62 -6.58
CA SER A 104 -14.20 14.30 -5.30
C SER A 104 -13.63 15.71 -5.28
N ILE A 105 -12.48 15.94 -5.90
CA ILE A 105 -11.89 17.28 -6.03
C ILE A 105 -12.74 18.16 -6.94
N GLU A 106 -13.20 17.63 -8.08
CA GLU A 106 -14.05 18.35 -9.03
C GLU A 106 -15.40 18.75 -8.40
N THR A 107 -15.98 17.86 -7.59
CA THR A 107 -17.30 18.09 -6.95
C THR A 107 -17.21 18.68 -5.55
N LYS A 108 -16.00 18.99 -5.05
CA LYS A 108 -15.74 19.46 -3.67
C LYS A 108 -16.36 18.54 -2.60
N ASN A 109 -16.29 17.24 -2.84
CA ASN A 109 -16.88 16.22 -1.97
C ASN A 109 -16.00 16.00 -0.72
N PRO A 110 -16.58 15.88 0.48
CA PRO A 110 -15.82 15.69 1.73
C PRO A 110 -15.02 14.38 1.78
N ASN A 111 -15.33 13.39 0.93
CA ASN A 111 -14.57 12.13 0.87
C ASN A 111 -13.18 12.28 0.22
N ALA A 112 -12.79 13.45 -0.26
CA ALA A 112 -11.46 13.68 -0.82
C ALA A 112 -10.33 13.34 0.17
N GLU A 113 -10.42 13.79 1.43
CA GLU A 113 -9.43 13.50 2.48
C GLU A 113 -9.36 11.99 2.82
N PRO A 114 -10.50 11.29 3.08
CA PRO A 114 -10.48 9.83 3.23
C PRO A 114 -9.91 9.07 2.02
N LEU A 115 -10.21 9.51 0.80
CA LEU A 115 -9.69 8.87 -0.42
C LEU A 115 -8.19 9.09 -0.60
N SER A 116 -7.67 10.28 -0.28
CA SER A 116 -6.23 10.56 -0.23
C SER A 116 -5.47 9.55 0.63
N ARG A 117 -5.99 9.27 1.84
CA ARG A 117 -5.40 8.27 2.75
C ARG A 117 -5.48 6.85 2.19
N ILE A 118 -6.57 6.49 1.51
CA ILE A 118 -6.70 5.19 0.86
C ILE A 118 -5.69 5.03 -0.28
N ILE A 119 -5.44 6.07 -1.06
CA ILE A 119 -4.41 6.08 -2.12
C ILE A 119 -3.03 5.78 -1.53
N LEU A 120 -2.66 6.48 -0.46
CA LEU A 120 -1.39 6.24 0.23
C LEU A 120 -1.29 4.80 0.75
N ARG A 121 -2.30 4.30 1.46
CA ARG A 121 -2.34 2.91 1.95
C ARG A 121 -2.27 1.88 0.83
N ALA A 122 -2.94 2.14 -0.30
CA ALA A 122 -2.88 1.24 -1.46
C ALA A 122 -1.48 1.20 -2.07
N LYS A 123 -0.82 2.35 -2.24
CA LYS A 123 0.58 2.42 -2.70
C LYS A 123 1.53 1.68 -1.75
N GLN A 124 1.37 1.86 -0.44
CA GLN A 124 2.12 1.14 0.58
C GLN A 124 1.94 -0.38 0.46
N ALA A 125 0.69 -0.84 0.32
CA ALA A 125 0.40 -2.26 0.20
C ALA A 125 0.98 -2.89 -1.09
N ILE A 126 0.93 -2.17 -2.21
CA ILE A 126 1.56 -2.60 -3.49
C ILE A 126 3.08 -2.74 -3.32
N TRP A 127 3.72 -1.74 -2.70
CA TRP A 127 5.14 -1.79 -2.39
C TRP A 127 5.47 -2.95 -1.45
N ALA A 128 4.72 -3.13 -0.35
CA ALA A 128 4.97 -4.19 0.62
C ALA A 128 4.85 -5.60 0.02
N ALA A 129 3.89 -5.82 -0.90
CA ALA A 129 3.76 -7.07 -1.63
C ALA A 129 4.96 -7.33 -2.57
N SER A 130 5.40 -6.27 -3.26
CA SER A 130 6.57 -6.31 -4.15
C SER A 130 7.85 -6.59 -3.36
N GLU A 131 7.98 -5.96 -2.20
CA GLU A 131 9.11 -6.10 -1.29
C GLU A 131 9.18 -7.49 -0.66
N THR A 132 8.04 -8.03 -0.23
CA THR A 132 7.95 -9.43 0.25
C THR A 132 8.42 -10.41 -0.82
N THR A 133 8.01 -10.18 -2.08
CA THR A 133 8.42 -11.01 -3.21
C THR A 133 9.93 -10.88 -3.47
N ARG A 134 10.47 -9.67 -3.42
CA ARG A 134 11.91 -9.39 -3.57
C ARG A 134 12.73 -10.16 -2.53
N LEU A 135 12.35 -10.06 -1.25
CA LEU A 135 13.04 -10.74 -0.15
C LEU A 135 12.98 -12.27 -0.29
N ARG A 136 11.81 -12.81 -0.65
CA ARG A 136 11.65 -14.25 -0.91
C ARG A 136 12.58 -14.73 -2.03
N ASN A 137 12.60 -14.02 -3.15
CA ASN A 137 13.45 -14.38 -4.30
C ASN A 137 14.94 -14.29 -3.94
N GLN A 138 15.32 -13.30 -3.12
CA GLN A 138 16.68 -13.15 -2.63
C GLN A 138 17.09 -14.33 -1.73
N ASP A 139 16.22 -14.75 -0.81
CA ASP A 139 16.47 -15.89 0.08
C ASP A 139 16.54 -17.22 -0.68
N GLU A 140 15.66 -17.42 -1.64
CA GLU A 140 15.68 -18.60 -2.51
C GLU A 140 16.96 -18.65 -3.35
N THR A 141 17.39 -17.50 -3.90
CA THR A 141 18.63 -17.40 -4.68
C THR A 141 19.86 -17.70 -3.82
N LEU A 142 19.92 -17.15 -2.60
CA LEU A 142 21.01 -17.43 -1.67
C LEU A 142 21.08 -18.93 -1.36
N ARG A 143 19.94 -19.52 -0.97
CA ARG A 143 19.85 -20.96 -0.69
C ARG A 143 20.33 -21.79 -1.88
N LYS A 144 19.91 -21.44 -3.10
CA LYS A 144 20.32 -22.19 -4.30
C LYS A 144 21.83 -22.12 -4.53
N TRP A 145 22.42 -20.97 -4.29
CA TRP A 145 23.87 -20.79 -4.36
C TRP A 145 24.61 -21.61 -3.30
N GLU A 146 24.11 -21.67 -2.08
CA GLU A 146 24.68 -22.50 -1.01
C GLU A 146 24.64 -23.98 -1.39
N GLU A 147 23.52 -24.46 -1.94
CA GLU A 147 23.38 -25.84 -2.45
C GLU A 147 24.38 -26.13 -3.57
N LEU A 148 24.61 -25.20 -4.51
CA LEU A 148 25.57 -25.38 -5.61
C LEU A 148 27.01 -25.42 -5.12
N LEU A 149 27.40 -24.51 -4.21
CA LEU A 149 28.76 -24.50 -3.65
C LEU A 149 29.05 -25.77 -2.85
N GLN A 150 28.05 -26.30 -2.13
CA GLN A 150 28.16 -27.57 -1.43
C GLN A 150 28.33 -28.74 -2.40
N ALA A 151 27.56 -28.76 -3.50
CA ALA A 151 27.65 -29.81 -4.52
C ALA A 151 29.00 -29.79 -5.25
N ASP A 152 29.53 -28.60 -5.57
CA ASP A 152 30.86 -28.45 -6.18
C ASP A 152 31.95 -28.97 -5.24
N TYR A 153 31.90 -28.62 -3.95
CA TYR A 153 32.81 -29.15 -2.94
C TYR A 153 32.74 -30.68 -2.83
N GLU A 154 31.54 -31.26 -2.79
CA GLU A 154 31.35 -32.71 -2.71
C GLU A 154 31.89 -33.44 -3.94
N LYS A 155 31.72 -32.84 -5.12
CA LYS A 155 32.26 -33.36 -6.37
C LYS A 155 33.79 -33.34 -6.37
N GLU A 156 34.41 -32.21 -6.06
CA GLU A 156 35.87 -32.07 -6.02
C GLU A 156 36.49 -33.01 -4.94
N LEU A 157 35.83 -33.13 -3.78
CA LEU A 157 36.24 -34.07 -2.75
C LEU A 157 36.12 -35.54 -3.20
N SER A 158 35.11 -35.87 -4.00
CA SER A 158 34.96 -37.21 -4.59
C SER A 158 36.08 -37.52 -5.59
N GLU A 159 36.46 -36.56 -6.42
CA GLU A 159 37.58 -36.69 -7.36
C GLU A 159 38.91 -36.87 -6.60
N LEU A 160 39.15 -36.06 -5.55
CA LEU A 160 40.32 -36.18 -4.69
C LEU A 160 40.40 -37.55 -4.00
N ARG A 161 39.27 -38.08 -3.51
CA ARG A 161 39.18 -39.44 -2.95
C ARG A 161 39.51 -40.51 -3.99
N ALA A 162 39.11 -40.33 -5.25
CA ALA A 162 39.42 -41.26 -6.31
C ALA A 162 40.93 -41.28 -6.63
N SER A 163 41.59 -40.12 -6.70
CA SER A 163 43.06 -40.04 -6.90
C SER A 163 43.84 -40.67 -5.74
N LEU A 164 43.37 -40.51 -4.48
CA LEU A 164 43.96 -41.22 -3.33
C LEU A 164 43.83 -42.74 -3.48
N ALA A 165 42.67 -43.23 -3.92
CA ALA A 165 42.41 -44.66 -4.08
C ALA A 165 43.28 -45.31 -5.17
N VAL A 166 43.61 -44.57 -6.23
CA VAL A 166 44.50 -45.03 -7.32
C VAL A 166 45.99 -44.85 -6.95
N GLY A 167 46.29 -44.12 -5.86
CA GLY A 167 47.65 -43.91 -5.36
C GLY A 167 48.40 -42.77 -6.05
N GLU A 168 47.71 -41.89 -6.77
CA GLU A 168 48.30 -40.71 -7.41
C GLU A 168 48.75 -39.67 -6.38
N ILE A 169 48.06 -39.62 -5.23
CA ILE A 169 48.36 -38.75 -4.10
C ILE A 169 48.51 -39.57 -2.81
N GLY A 170 49.34 -39.09 -1.88
CA GLY A 170 49.51 -39.69 -0.55
C GLY A 170 48.49 -39.16 0.47
N GLN A 171 48.37 -39.85 1.61
CA GLN A 171 47.42 -39.47 2.68
C GLN A 171 47.61 -38.04 3.21
N ILE A 172 48.87 -37.58 3.31
CA ILE A 172 49.18 -36.23 3.79
C ILE A 172 48.67 -35.18 2.80
N GLY A 173 48.99 -35.33 1.51
CA GLY A 173 48.52 -34.44 0.45
C GLY A 173 46.99 -34.42 0.36
N PHE A 174 46.34 -35.57 0.50
CA PHE A 174 44.88 -35.65 0.54
C PHE A 174 44.24 -34.79 1.66
N GLU A 175 44.77 -34.83 2.89
CA GLU A 175 44.20 -34.03 3.98
C GLU A 175 44.50 -32.54 3.84
N GLU A 176 45.64 -32.17 3.26
CA GLU A 176 45.97 -30.77 2.91
C GLU A 176 45.03 -30.24 1.83
N ASP A 177 44.91 -30.94 0.70
CA ASP A 177 44.04 -30.54 -0.41
C ASP A 177 42.57 -30.47 0.01
N LYS A 178 42.09 -31.44 0.79
CA LYS A 178 40.72 -31.45 1.34
C LYS A 178 40.46 -30.25 2.24
N LYS A 179 41.44 -29.86 3.05
CA LYS A 179 41.33 -28.68 3.91
C LYS A 179 41.27 -27.41 3.06
N ASP A 180 42.12 -27.29 2.04
CA ASP A 180 42.13 -26.15 1.13
C ASP A 180 40.79 -26.01 0.38
N LEU A 181 40.21 -27.13 -0.07
CA LEU A 181 38.87 -27.16 -0.67
C LEU A 181 37.78 -26.67 0.31
N LEU A 182 37.84 -27.10 1.56
CA LEU A 182 36.89 -26.68 2.59
C LEU A 182 37.03 -25.18 2.90
N ASP A 183 38.26 -24.70 3.07
CA ASP A 183 38.57 -23.30 3.36
C ASP A 183 38.14 -22.39 2.18
N GLU A 184 38.31 -22.84 0.94
CA GLU A 184 37.81 -22.18 -0.28
C GLU A 184 36.28 -22.08 -0.29
N MET A 185 35.59 -23.19 -0.08
CA MET A 185 34.12 -23.24 -0.04
C MET A 185 33.57 -22.33 1.05
N GLN A 186 34.12 -22.39 2.28
CA GLN A 186 33.70 -21.54 3.39
C GLN A 186 33.94 -20.06 3.10
N ARG A 187 35.06 -19.71 2.48
CA ARG A 187 35.35 -18.33 2.08
C ARG A 187 34.34 -17.82 1.05
N ARG A 188 34.02 -18.61 0.02
CA ARG A 188 33.00 -18.26 -0.98
C ARG A 188 31.62 -18.10 -0.35
N LEU A 189 31.22 -19.01 0.54
CA LEU A 189 29.98 -18.89 1.30
C LEU A 189 29.92 -17.59 2.12
N GLY A 190 31.01 -17.29 2.84
CA GLY A 190 31.09 -16.07 3.64
C GLY A 190 30.95 -14.80 2.79
N ILE A 191 31.63 -14.75 1.65
CA ILE A 191 31.50 -13.65 0.69
C ILE A 191 30.05 -13.51 0.21
N MET A 192 29.41 -14.60 -0.23
CA MET A 192 28.04 -14.56 -0.73
C MET A 192 27.04 -14.13 0.34
N ARG A 193 27.11 -14.73 1.54
CA ARG A 193 26.27 -14.32 2.67
C ARG A 193 26.43 -12.84 2.99
N ASN A 194 27.67 -12.33 2.99
CA ASN A 194 27.93 -10.92 3.24
C ASN A 194 27.38 -10.02 2.13
N MET A 195 27.46 -10.40 0.85
CA MET A 195 26.88 -9.62 -0.25
C MET A 195 25.35 -9.54 -0.12
N PHE A 196 24.69 -10.67 0.16
CA PHE A 196 23.24 -10.72 0.34
C PHE A 196 22.80 -9.97 1.61
N ALA A 197 23.55 -10.13 2.71
CA ALA A 197 23.31 -9.40 3.96
C ALA A 197 23.52 -7.89 3.79
N ALA A 198 24.53 -7.44 3.04
CA ALA A 198 24.74 -6.03 2.75
C ALA A 198 23.60 -5.43 1.92
N SER A 199 23.08 -6.19 0.95
CA SER A 199 21.89 -5.79 0.19
C SER A 199 20.65 -5.65 1.06
N LYS A 200 20.48 -6.49 2.09
CA LYS A 200 19.40 -6.34 3.09
C LYS A 200 19.69 -5.25 4.12
N GLY A 201 20.96 -5.06 4.51
CA GLY A 201 21.40 -4.08 5.50
C GLY A 201 21.32 -2.64 4.99
N ALA A 202 21.37 -2.43 3.68
CA ALA A 202 20.98 -1.16 3.08
C ALA A 202 19.54 -0.74 3.44
N ASP A 203 18.66 -1.70 3.73
CA ASP A 203 17.27 -1.49 4.17
C ASP A 203 17.15 -1.21 5.69
N MET A 204 18.24 -1.40 6.46
CA MET A 204 18.34 -1.04 7.89
C MET A 204 18.89 0.37 8.13
N LYS A 205 19.11 1.16 7.07
CA LYS A 205 19.36 2.60 7.22
C LYS A 205 18.14 3.26 7.86
N GLU A 206 18.40 4.32 8.61
CA GLU A 206 17.34 5.12 9.21
C GLU A 206 16.32 5.53 8.15
N ARG A 207 15.06 5.20 8.42
CA ARG A 207 13.92 5.50 7.54
C ARG A 207 13.61 6.99 7.65
N VAL A 208 14.20 7.78 6.76
CA VAL A 208 13.99 9.23 6.70
C VAL A 208 13.23 9.58 5.43
N VAL A 209 12.09 10.24 5.59
CA VAL A 209 11.39 10.88 4.47
C VAL A 209 11.98 12.27 4.31
N PRO A 210 12.44 12.66 3.10
CA PRO A 210 12.93 14.01 2.88
C PRO A 210 11.85 15.07 3.18
N ASP A 211 12.19 16.07 3.99
CA ASP A 211 11.25 17.11 4.46
C ASP A 211 10.44 17.78 3.34
N TYR A 212 11.03 17.95 2.15
CA TYR A 212 10.37 18.57 1.01
C TYR A 212 9.23 17.74 0.40
N LEU A 213 9.10 16.45 0.77
CA LEU A 213 7.99 15.58 0.37
C LEU A 213 6.85 15.57 1.41
N ILE A 214 7.07 16.12 2.59
CA ILE A 214 6.15 16.08 3.72
C ILE A 214 5.25 17.32 3.70
N ASP A 215 3.95 17.11 3.86
CA ASP A 215 2.99 18.20 4.00
C ASP A 215 3.15 18.88 5.36
N SER A 216 3.32 20.20 5.38
CA SER A 216 3.48 20.95 6.64
C SER A 216 2.20 21.07 7.47
N ILE A 217 1.05 20.64 6.94
CA ILE A 217 -0.24 20.65 7.65
C ILE A 217 -0.55 19.26 8.21
N SER A 218 -0.54 18.22 7.38
CA SER A 218 -0.86 16.85 7.83
C SER A 218 0.33 16.12 8.44
N PHE A 219 1.56 16.57 8.19
CA PHE A 219 2.81 15.86 8.54
C PHE A 219 2.93 14.46 7.89
N GLU A 220 2.14 14.21 6.84
CA GLU A 220 2.19 12.99 6.04
C GLU A 220 2.87 13.28 4.70
N ILE A 221 3.38 12.24 4.03
CA ILE A 221 3.91 12.38 2.67
C ILE A 221 2.81 12.81 1.69
N MET A 222 3.10 13.80 0.85
CA MET A 222 2.15 14.32 -0.13
C MET A 222 1.93 13.31 -1.26
N HIS A 223 0.67 13.13 -1.69
CA HIS A 223 0.34 12.38 -2.91
C HIS A 223 -0.23 13.27 -4.02
N ASP A 224 -0.81 14.42 -3.65
CA ASP A 224 -1.35 15.41 -4.58
C ASP A 224 -0.91 16.82 -4.17
N PRO A 225 0.40 17.12 -4.30
CA PRO A 225 0.94 18.40 -3.88
C PRO A 225 0.42 19.57 -4.73
N VAL A 226 0.07 20.65 -4.06
CA VAL A 226 -0.30 21.95 -4.65
C VAL A 226 0.60 23.04 -4.11
N VAL A 227 0.96 23.98 -4.97
CA VAL A 227 1.79 25.13 -4.62
C VAL A 227 0.95 26.39 -4.48
N THR A 228 1.25 27.18 -3.45
CA THR A 228 0.67 28.51 -3.19
C THR A 228 1.43 29.59 -3.97
N PRO A 229 0.89 30.82 -4.11
CA PRO A 229 1.61 31.95 -4.67
C PRO A 229 2.91 32.30 -3.92
N SER A 230 2.99 31.96 -2.64
CA SER A 230 4.20 32.14 -1.82
C SER A 230 5.31 31.13 -2.16
N GLY A 231 5.04 30.11 -2.98
CA GLY A 231 5.98 29.08 -3.38
C GLY A 231 6.01 27.84 -2.46
N HIS A 232 5.25 27.82 -1.38
CA HIS A 232 5.14 26.65 -0.50
C HIS A 232 4.20 25.60 -1.08
N SER A 233 4.57 24.33 -0.95
CA SER A 233 3.74 23.20 -1.39
C SER A 233 3.08 22.50 -0.19
N PHE A 234 1.85 22.06 -0.39
CA PHE A 234 1.04 21.36 0.60
C PHE A 234 0.28 20.21 -0.07
N GLU A 235 -0.18 19.24 0.72
CA GLU A 235 -1.18 18.28 0.25
C GLU A 235 -2.49 19.02 -0.07
N ARG A 236 -3.08 18.76 -1.25
CA ARG A 236 -4.28 19.47 -1.72
C ARG A 236 -5.41 19.40 -0.71
N THR A 237 -5.70 18.22 -0.19
CA THR A 237 -6.81 18.01 0.74
C THR A 237 -6.61 18.78 2.04
N SER A 238 -5.40 18.76 2.60
CA SER A 238 -5.02 19.54 3.79
C SER A 238 -5.19 21.04 3.57
N LEU A 239 -4.67 21.56 2.45
CA LEU A 239 -4.74 22.99 2.15
C LEU A 239 -6.19 23.46 1.92
N LEU A 240 -6.98 22.70 1.16
CA LEU A 240 -8.39 23.04 0.92
C LEU A 240 -9.19 23.11 2.22
N LYS A 241 -8.92 22.21 3.17
CA LYS A 241 -9.56 22.21 4.49
C LYS A 241 -9.16 23.42 5.33
N HIS A 242 -7.87 23.78 5.34
CA HIS A 242 -7.39 25.01 5.98
C HIS A 242 -8.09 26.26 5.41
N MET A 243 -8.19 26.34 4.08
CA MET A 243 -8.77 27.49 3.37
C MET A 243 -10.28 27.65 3.58
N GLN A 244 -11.00 26.62 4.02
CA GLN A 244 -12.40 26.74 4.42
C GLN A 244 -12.57 27.63 5.67
N HIS A 245 -11.54 27.72 6.51
CA HIS A 245 -11.56 28.48 7.76
C HIS A 245 -10.66 29.72 7.72
N SER A 246 -9.57 29.70 6.94
CA SER A 246 -8.55 30.75 6.90
C SER A 246 -8.13 31.07 5.46
N PRO A 247 -8.50 32.24 4.90
CA PRO A 247 -8.17 32.63 3.53
C PRO A 247 -6.74 33.18 3.39
N PHE A 248 -5.77 32.53 4.04
CA PHE A 248 -4.37 32.95 4.08
C PHE A 248 -3.45 31.74 3.92
N ASP A 249 -2.27 31.96 3.36
CA ASP A 249 -1.17 31.00 3.33
C ASP A 249 -0.87 30.48 4.75
N PRO A 250 -0.82 29.14 4.97
CA PRO A 250 -0.55 28.56 6.29
C PRO A 250 0.77 29.04 6.92
N ILE A 251 1.78 29.34 6.09
CA ILE A 251 3.12 29.73 6.53
C ILE A 251 3.26 31.25 6.49
N THR A 252 3.07 31.89 5.34
CA THR A 252 3.39 33.32 5.17
C THR A 252 2.27 34.25 5.63
N ARG A 253 1.07 33.72 5.87
CA ARG A 253 -0.15 34.48 6.19
C ARG A 253 -0.57 35.47 5.10
N VAL A 254 -0.02 35.36 3.89
CA VAL A 254 -0.43 36.18 2.75
C VAL A 254 -1.85 35.78 2.34
N PRO A 255 -2.78 36.73 2.12
CA PRO A 255 -4.12 36.42 1.65
C PRO A 255 -4.10 35.69 0.31
N MET A 256 -4.89 34.61 0.19
CA MET A 256 -5.00 33.86 -1.06
C MET A 256 -6.35 33.14 -1.17
N THR A 257 -6.71 32.77 -2.39
CA THR A 257 -7.94 32.07 -2.74
C THR A 257 -7.66 30.70 -3.36
N ILE A 258 -8.68 29.85 -3.41
CA ILE A 258 -8.58 28.51 -4.02
C ILE A 258 -8.23 28.59 -5.52
N HIS A 259 -8.42 29.74 -6.17
CA HIS A 259 -8.04 29.91 -7.58
C HIS A 259 -6.55 30.18 -7.78
N ASP A 260 -5.85 30.57 -6.71
CA ASP A 260 -4.44 30.93 -6.74
C ASP A 260 -3.53 29.71 -6.60
N ILE A 261 -4.03 28.60 -6.05
CA ILE A 261 -3.26 27.36 -5.89
C ILE A 261 -3.10 26.65 -7.24
N ARG A 262 -1.91 26.07 -7.47
CA ARG A 262 -1.60 25.32 -8.70
C ARG A 262 -1.11 23.90 -8.37
N PRO A 263 -1.46 22.87 -9.17
CA PRO A 263 -0.85 21.56 -9.01
C PRO A 263 0.67 21.63 -9.18
N ASN A 264 1.43 21.00 -8.28
CA ASN A 264 2.88 20.89 -8.39
C ASN A 264 3.26 19.52 -8.98
N TYR A 265 3.24 19.42 -10.32
CA TYR A 265 3.49 18.15 -11.01
C TYR A 265 4.90 17.60 -10.79
N ALA A 266 5.91 18.47 -10.66
CA ALA A 266 7.28 18.04 -10.42
C ALA A 266 7.42 17.39 -9.03
N LEU A 267 6.86 18.04 -8.00
CA LEU A 267 6.86 17.47 -6.66
C LEU A 267 6.01 16.19 -6.58
N LYS A 268 4.90 16.14 -7.30
CA LYS A 268 4.08 14.93 -7.40
C LYS A 268 4.87 13.75 -7.96
N ALA A 269 5.59 13.96 -9.06
CA ALA A 269 6.46 12.94 -9.63
C ALA A 269 7.56 12.49 -8.66
N ALA A 270 8.13 13.42 -7.88
CA ALA A 270 9.12 13.10 -6.86
C ALA A 270 8.52 12.27 -5.71
N CYS A 271 7.33 12.62 -5.22
CA CYS A 271 6.60 11.83 -4.23
C CYS A 271 6.26 10.42 -4.76
N ASP A 272 5.79 10.32 -6.00
CA ASP A 272 5.42 9.04 -6.62
C ASP A 272 6.64 8.13 -6.81
N ASP A 273 7.76 8.66 -7.31
CA ASP A 273 9.02 7.91 -7.42
C ASP A 273 9.54 7.46 -6.06
N PHE A 274 9.48 8.34 -5.06
CA PHE A 274 9.91 8.02 -3.70
C PHE A 274 9.04 6.92 -3.09
N LEU A 275 7.71 7.00 -3.18
CA LEU A 275 6.77 5.98 -2.68
C LEU A 275 6.91 4.64 -3.40
N THR A 276 7.22 4.66 -4.69
CA THR A 276 7.46 3.42 -5.47
C THR A 276 8.68 2.66 -4.95
N LYS A 277 9.69 3.38 -4.44
CA LYS A 277 10.91 2.79 -3.88
C LYS A 277 10.82 2.56 -2.38
N ASN A 278 10.04 3.38 -1.68
CA ASN A 278 9.98 3.49 -0.23
C ASN A 278 8.53 3.53 0.25
N GLY A 279 7.72 2.51 -0.08
CA GLY A 279 6.31 2.49 0.31
C GLY A 279 6.08 2.54 1.84
N TRP A 280 7.09 2.17 2.63
CA TRP A 280 7.09 2.34 4.10
C TRP A 280 6.91 3.79 4.55
N ALA A 281 7.19 4.78 3.68
CA ALA A 281 7.11 6.20 3.99
C ALA A 281 5.68 6.72 4.25
N VAL A 282 4.67 5.90 3.97
CA VAL A 282 3.27 6.25 4.26
C VAL A 282 2.97 6.31 5.76
N ASP A 283 3.63 5.47 6.56
CA ASP A 283 3.49 5.43 8.03
C ASP A 283 4.74 5.99 8.73
N TRP A 284 5.42 6.95 8.10
CA TRP A 284 6.66 7.55 8.63
C TRP A 284 6.44 8.31 9.94
#